data_AF-A0A9X6NC32-F1
#
_entry.id   AF-A0A9X6NC32-F1
#
_cell.length_a   1.000
_cell.length_b   1.000
_cell.length_c   1.000
_cell.angle_alpha   90.00
_cell.angle_beta   90.00
_cell.angle_gamma   90.00
#
_symmetry.space_group_name_H-M   'P 1'
#
loop_
_entity.id
_entity.type
_entity.pdbx_description
1 polymer ?
#
loop_
_entity_poly.entity_id
_entity_poly.type
_entity_poly.pdbx_seq_one_letter_code
_entity_poly.pdbx_strand_id
1 'polypeptide(L)'
;MSSFGSILICFAIACLLSVLQRSQADTTATPLTGEPFFKSLFQALANDELTLFASYRYVADVPPGNASGFFLSAVQRLGIDQQILVRALNDSLPPISGAECVAVHTAFGVDLSLAMLHRNDAILGNFTGQPLVGEQLFQQQLQSFGLSLYNSLQAAEQYKNTPYLGKWGQAVVKLGKDIADIQVITGTNDTSPACAAATRAIGDDLTAILASLTED
;
A
#
# COMPACT_ATOMS: atom_id res chain seq x y z
N MET A 1 25.45 6.16 12.43
CA MET A 1 24.47 6.60 11.42
C MET A 1 24.72 5.83 10.12
N SER A 2 24.19 4.61 10.02
CA SER A 2 24.04 3.82 8.77
C SER A 2 23.35 2.50 9.13
N SER A 3 22.03 2.39 8.95
CA SER A 3 21.34 1.10 9.10
C SER A 3 20.00 1.03 8.37
N PHE A 4 19.25 2.14 8.28
CA PHE A 4 17.96 2.14 7.56
C PHE A 4 18.08 1.94 6.05
N GLY A 5 19.20 2.35 5.43
CA GLY A 5 19.44 2.13 4.00
C GLY A 5 19.75 0.67 3.62
N SER A 6 20.21 -0.16 4.55
CA SER A 6 20.60 -1.55 4.25
C SER A 6 19.45 -2.53 4.34
N ILE A 7 18.39 -2.21 5.11
CA ILE A 7 17.21 -3.08 5.22
C ILE A 7 16.41 -3.04 3.92
N LEU A 8 16.19 -1.86 3.31
CA LEU A 8 15.46 -1.75 2.03
C LEU A 8 16.20 -2.38 0.83
N ILE A 9 17.54 -2.46 0.87
CA ILE A 9 18.35 -2.96 -0.25
C ILE A 9 18.45 -4.50 -0.24
N CYS A 10 18.42 -5.14 0.94
CA CYS A 10 18.46 -6.61 1.03
C CYS A 10 17.15 -7.31 0.62
N PHE A 11 15.98 -6.65 0.76
CA PHE A 11 14.69 -7.25 0.38
C PHE A 11 14.46 -7.30 -1.15
N ALA A 12 15.12 -6.44 -1.93
CA ALA A 12 14.94 -6.37 -3.38
C ALA A 12 15.42 -7.63 -4.13
N ILE A 13 16.35 -8.41 -3.55
CA ILE A 13 16.91 -9.62 -4.20
C ILE A 13 16.08 -10.87 -3.86
N ALA A 14 15.41 -10.91 -2.70
CA ALA A 14 14.55 -12.02 -2.30
C ALA A 14 13.15 -11.99 -2.98
N CYS A 15 12.65 -10.80 -3.34
CA CYS A 15 11.37 -10.64 -4.05
C CYS A 15 11.38 -11.19 -5.49
N LEU A 16 12.54 -11.21 -6.18
CA LEU A 16 12.59 -11.68 -7.58
C LEU A 16 12.32 -13.18 -7.71
N LEU A 17 12.54 -13.97 -6.65
CA LEU A 17 12.34 -15.43 -6.64
C LEU A 17 10.90 -15.84 -6.27
N SER A 18 10.16 -15.00 -5.54
CA SER A 18 8.79 -15.31 -5.10
C SER A 18 7.71 -14.98 -6.14
N VAL A 19 8.04 -14.16 -7.15
CA VAL A 19 7.12 -13.79 -8.26
C VAL A 19 6.87 -14.97 -9.23
N LEU A 20 7.73 -15.99 -9.25
CA LEU A 20 7.60 -17.15 -10.15
C LEU A 20 6.75 -18.32 -9.61
N GLN A 21 6.24 -18.24 -8.37
CA GLN A 21 5.57 -19.39 -7.73
C GLN A 21 4.09 -19.18 -7.33
N ARG A 22 3.46 -18.04 -7.65
CA ARG A 22 2.00 -17.90 -7.47
C ARG A 22 1.22 -18.64 -8.56
N SER A 23 1.37 -19.97 -8.60
CA SER A 23 0.55 -20.89 -9.37
C SER A 23 -0.06 -21.90 -8.41
N GLN A 24 -1.37 -21.76 -8.19
CA GLN A 24 -2.29 -22.71 -7.57
C GLN A 24 -2.23 -22.80 -6.03
N ALA A 25 -3.05 -21.98 -5.37
CA ALA A 25 -3.46 -22.24 -4.00
C ALA A 25 -4.52 -23.36 -3.98
N ASP A 26 -4.19 -24.40 -3.21
CA ASP A 26 -4.97 -25.59 -2.88
C ASP A 26 -6.33 -25.21 -2.23
N THR A 27 -7.44 -25.70 -2.79
CA THR A 27 -8.81 -25.37 -2.38
C THR A 27 -9.30 -26.14 -1.14
N THR A 28 -8.41 -26.75 -0.38
CA THR A 28 -8.73 -27.56 0.82
C THR A 28 -8.44 -26.87 2.16
N ALA A 29 -7.96 -25.62 2.17
CA ALA A 29 -7.63 -24.91 3.41
C ALA A 29 -8.89 -24.44 4.18
N THR A 30 -8.92 -24.72 5.49
CA THR A 30 -9.91 -24.13 6.41
C THR A 30 -9.83 -22.60 6.33
N PRO A 31 -10.97 -21.88 6.20
CA PRO A 31 -10.97 -20.42 6.20
C PRO A 31 -10.30 -19.87 7.46
N LEU A 32 -9.37 -18.92 7.28
CA LEU A 32 -8.73 -18.24 8.40
C LEU A 32 -9.77 -17.44 9.18
N THR A 33 -9.60 -17.37 10.50
CA THR A 33 -10.44 -16.56 11.40
C THR A 33 -9.56 -15.90 12.47
N GLY A 34 -10.04 -14.82 13.10
CA GLY A 34 -9.33 -14.12 14.17
C GLY A 34 -7.98 -13.53 13.75
N GLU A 35 -6.98 -13.56 14.63
CA GLU A 35 -5.64 -13.01 14.39
C GLU A 35 -4.96 -13.52 13.10
N PRO A 36 -4.96 -14.83 12.79
CA PRO A 36 -4.43 -15.34 11.52
C PRO A 36 -5.10 -14.73 10.29
N PHE A 37 -6.40 -14.47 10.34
CA PHE A 37 -7.11 -13.79 9.26
C PHE A 37 -6.61 -12.36 9.09
N PHE A 38 -6.56 -11.56 10.16
CA PHE A 38 -6.09 -10.19 10.08
C PHE A 38 -4.63 -10.08 9.62
N LYS A 39 -3.77 -10.96 10.13
CA LYS A 39 -2.38 -11.06 9.68
C LYS A 39 -2.29 -11.36 8.19
N SER A 40 -3.12 -12.27 7.68
CA SER A 40 -3.14 -12.62 6.26
C SER A 40 -3.53 -11.43 5.35
N LEU A 41 -4.42 -10.54 5.82
CA LEU A 41 -4.77 -9.31 5.10
C LEU A 41 -3.55 -8.38 4.97
N PHE A 42 -2.84 -8.17 6.09
CA PHE A 42 -1.63 -7.35 6.11
C PHE A 42 -0.48 -7.97 5.29
N GLN A 43 -0.32 -9.29 5.33
CA GLN A 43 0.68 -9.97 4.52
C GLN A 43 0.36 -9.87 3.02
N ALA A 44 -0.90 -9.96 2.63
CA ALA A 44 -1.33 -9.74 1.25
C ALA A 44 -1.02 -8.29 0.81
N LEU A 45 -1.45 -7.32 1.62
CA LEU A 45 -1.18 -5.90 1.37
C LEU A 45 0.32 -5.58 1.33
N ALA A 46 1.12 -6.14 2.23
CA ALA A 46 2.57 -5.96 2.28
C ALA A 46 3.27 -6.50 1.03
N ASN A 47 2.88 -7.68 0.56
CA ASN A 47 3.44 -8.24 -0.67
C ASN A 47 3.10 -7.39 -1.90
N ASP A 48 1.87 -6.87 -1.95
CA ASP A 48 1.43 -6.04 -3.07
C ASP A 48 2.08 -4.65 -3.03
N GLU A 49 2.28 -4.10 -1.84
CA GLU A 49 3.04 -2.86 -1.61
C GLU A 49 4.49 -3.01 -2.07
N LEU A 50 5.17 -4.09 -1.69
CA LEU A 50 6.53 -4.38 -2.15
C LEU A 50 6.59 -4.54 -3.68
N THR A 51 5.58 -5.15 -4.28
CA THR A 51 5.49 -5.33 -5.73
C THR A 51 5.28 -3.99 -6.44
N LEU A 52 4.39 -3.15 -5.91
CA LEU A 52 4.11 -1.81 -6.44
C LEU A 52 5.37 -0.94 -6.34
N PHE A 53 6.05 -0.94 -5.20
CA PHE A 53 7.28 -0.19 -5.00
C PHE A 53 8.43 -0.67 -5.90
N ALA A 54 8.58 -1.99 -6.08
CA ALA A 54 9.56 -2.54 -7.04
C ALA A 54 9.27 -2.09 -8.48
N SER A 55 8.00 -1.99 -8.83
CA SER A 55 7.56 -1.59 -10.18
C SER A 55 7.77 -0.10 -10.39
N TYR A 56 7.45 0.73 -9.41
CA TYR A 56 7.83 2.14 -9.38
C TYR A 56 9.34 2.32 -9.57
N ARG A 57 10.19 1.55 -8.87
CA ARG A 57 11.65 1.63 -9.03
C ARG A 57 12.12 1.23 -10.42
N TYR A 58 11.48 0.24 -11.03
CA TYR A 58 11.78 -0.18 -12.41
C TYR A 58 11.48 0.93 -13.43
N VAL A 59 10.50 1.78 -13.15
CA VAL A 59 10.10 2.90 -14.02
C VAL A 59 10.46 4.28 -13.49
N ALA A 60 11.33 4.37 -12.48
CA ALA A 60 11.64 5.63 -11.80
C ALA A 60 12.33 6.65 -12.74
N ASP A 61 13.01 6.17 -13.78
CA ASP A 61 13.65 7.00 -14.80
C ASP A 61 12.69 7.46 -15.91
N VAL A 62 11.45 7.00 -15.92
CA VAL A 62 10.41 7.46 -16.86
C VAL A 62 9.75 8.70 -16.24
N PRO A 63 9.88 9.90 -16.86
CA PRO A 63 9.23 11.09 -16.32
C PRO A 63 7.71 10.89 -16.19
N PRO A 64 7.06 11.37 -15.12
CA PRO A 64 5.60 11.21 -14.92
C PRO A 64 4.73 11.77 -16.07
N GLY A 65 5.26 12.73 -16.84
CA GLY A 65 4.60 13.26 -18.05
C GLY A 65 4.83 12.46 -19.33
N ASN A 66 5.70 11.45 -19.30
CA ASN A 66 6.04 10.55 -20.41
C ASN A 66 5.58 9.11 -20.16
N ALA A 67 4.92 8.83 -19.03
CA ALA A 67 4.19 7.59 -18.83
C ALA A 67 3.06 7.52 -19.86
N SER A 68 3.25 6.72 -20.89
CA SER A 68 2.28 6.60 -21.99
C SER A 68 1.03 5.80 -21.61
N GLY A 69 1.01 5.20 -20.41
CA GLY A 69 -0.06 4.37 -19.88
C GLY A 69 -0.65 4.91 -18.56
N PHE A 70 -1.96 4.74 -18.40
CA PHE A 70 -2.72 5.14 -17.22
C PHE A 70 -2.25 4.42 -15.96
N PHE A 71 -2.09 3.09 -16.02
CA PHE A 71 -1.69 2.24 -14.89
C PHE A 71 -0.23 2.47 -14.51
N LEU A 72 0.66 2.64 -15.49
CA LEU A 72 2.03 3.09 -15.23
C LEU A 72 2.04 4.40 -14.43
N SER A 73 1.26 5.39 -14.86
CA SER A 73 1.17 6.69 -14.18
C SER A 73 0.66 6.55 -12.74
N ALA A 74 -0.36 5.71 -12.53
CA ALA A 74 -0.90 5.45 -11.19
C ALA A 74 0.11 4.79 -10.25
N VAL A 75 0.85 3.78 -10.73
CA VAL A 75 1.94 3.14 -9.97
C VAL A 75 3.04 4.15 -9.62
N GLN A 76 3.37 5.04 -10.55
CA GLN A 76 4.36 6.09 -10.30
C GLN A 76 3.93 7.08 -9.22
N ARG A 77 2.69 7.56 -9.26
CA ARG A 77 2.18 8.50 -8.25
C ARG A 77 2.09 7.86 -6.86
N LEU A 78 1.57 6.64 -6.75
CA LEU A 78 1.55 5.89 -5.49
C LEU A 78 2.95 5.71 -4.90
N GLY A 79 3.94 5.34 -5.73
CA GLY A 79 5.32 5.21 -5.27
C GLY A 79 5.93 6.53 -4.77
N ILE A 80 5.58 7.66 -5.40
CA ILE A 80 5.98 9.00 -4.94
C ILE A 80 5.32 9.36 -3.62
N ASP A 81 4.00 9.15 -3.49
CA ASP A 81 3.26 9.44 -2.26
C ASP A 81 3.82 8.63 -1.07
N GLN A 82 4.11 7.34 -1.29
CA GLN A 82 4.75 6.48 -0.29
C GLN A 82 6.11 7.01 0.16
N GLN A 83 6.93 7.52 -0.76
CA GLN A 83 8.21 8.15 -0.38
C GLN A 83 8.01 9.38 0.50
N ILE A 84 6.98 10.18 0.24
CA ILE A 84 6.66 11.35 1.05
C ILE A 84 6.19 10.94 2.44
N LEU A 85 5.36 9.88 2.54
CA LEU A 85 4.95 9.30 3.83
C LEU A 85 6.15 8.78 4.63
N VAL A 86 7.07 8.06 3.99
CA VAL A 86 8.32 7.59 4.63
C VAL A 86 9.21 8.76 5.05
N ARG A 87 9.24 9.84 4.27
CA ARG A 87 9.95 11.07 4.64
C ARG A 87 9.38 11.68 5.93
N ALA A 88 8.06 11.66 6.10
CA ALA A 88 7.39 12.17 7.29
C ALA A 88 7.72 11.37 8.57
N LEU A 89 8.13 10.11 8.43
CA LEU A 89 8.63 9.30 9.55
C LEU A 89 10.06 9.66 9.98
N ASN A 90 10.82 10.36 9.13
CA ASN A 90 12.21 10.66 9.40
C ASN A 90 12.38 11.98 10.18
N ASP A 91 12.53 11.88 11.50
CA ASP A 91 12.74 13.02 12.41
C ASP A 91 14.01 13.86 12.12
N SER A 92 14.92 13.36 11.29
CA SER A 92 16.13 14.08 10.89
C SER A 92 15.90 15.03 9.70
N LEU A 93 14.73 14.98 9.07
CA LEU A 93 14.36 15.86 7.95
C LEU A 93 13.46 17.00 8.45
N PRO A 94 13.45 18.16 7.75
CA PRO A 94 12.51 19.21 8.06
C PRO A 94 11.06 18.68 8.04
N PRO A 95 10.22 19.05 9.02
CA PRO A 95 8.84 18.62 9.07
C PRO A 95 8.10 19.13 7.84
N ILE A 96 7.16 18.32 7.34
CA ILE A 96 6.25 18.74 6.27
C ILE A 96 5.43 19.95 6.74
N SER A 97 5.28 20.95 5.87
CA SER A 97 4.41 22.08 6.18
C SER A 97 2.94 21.65 6.21
N GLY A 98 2.06 22.40 6.88
CA GLY A 98 0.63 22.08 6.89
C GLY A 98 0.00 22.03 5.48
N ALA A 99 0.43 22.91 4.57
CA ALA A 99 -0.03 22.91 3.18
C ALA A 99 0.52 21.70 2.39
N GLU A 100 1.80 21.35 2.59
CA GLU A 100 2.40 20.14 2.01
C GLU A 100 1.69 18.89 2.52
N CYS A 101 1.32 18.86 3.80
CA CYS A 101 0.57 17.77 4.41
C CYS A 101 -0.79 17.55 3.73
N VAL A 102 -1.62 18.60 3.59
CA VAL A 102 -2.90 18.49 2.88
C VAL A 102 -2.71 18.04 1.43
N ALA A 103 -1.69 18.55 0.74
CA ALA A 103 -1.40 18.16 -0.62
C ALA A 103 -1.07 16.66 -0.74
N VAL A 104 -0.24 16.13 0.17
CA VAL A 104 0.11 14.70 0.24
C VAL A 104 -1.11 13.86 0.54
N HIS A 105 -1.91 14.22 1.55
CA HIS A 105 -3.14 13.48 1.87
C HIS A 105 -4.14 13.50 0.71
N THR A 106 -4.23 14.60 -0.04
CA THR A 106 -5.09 14.69 -1.23
C THR A 106 -4.60 13.77 -2.33
N ALA A 107 -3.31 13.83 -2.69
CA ALA A 107 -2.73 12.98 -3.72
C ALA A 107 -2.86 11.50 -3.36
N PHE A 108 -2.41 11.14 -2.16
CA PHE A 108 -2.45 9.77 -1.66
C PHE A 108 -3.89 9.23 -1.60
N GLY A 109 -4.85 10.01 -1.08
CA GLY A 109 -6.25 9.61 -1.04
C GLY A 109 -6.85 9.36 -2.43
N VAL A 110 -6.53 10.21 -3.41
CA VAL A 110 -6.95 10.04 -4.81
C VAL A 110 -6.36 8.76 -5.40
N ASP A 111 -5.08 8.52 -5.19
CA ASP A 111 -4.39 7.38 -5.79
C ASP A 111 -4.78 6.04 -5.13
N LEU A 112 -5.02 6.00 -3.82
CA LEU A 112 -5.64 4.84 -3.16
C LEU A 112 -7.04 4.56 -3.72
N SER A 113 -7.85 5.61 -3.92
CA SER A 113 -9.19 5.46 -4.49
C SER A 113 -9.14 4.93 -5.91
N LEU A 114 -8.17 5.36 -6.73
CA LEU A 114 -7.99 4.85 -8.08
C LEU A 114 -7.60 3.37 -8.08
N ALA A 115 -6.65 2.97 -7.23
CA ALA A 115 -6.28 1.56 -7.11
C ALA A 115 -7.48 0.69 -6.73
N MET A 116 -8.28 1.12 -5.75
CA MET A 116 -9.50 0.40 -5.36
C MET A 116 -10.55 0.41 -6.48
N LEU A 117 -10.77 1.52 -7.18
CA LEU A 117 -11.76 1.61 -8.26
C LEU A 117 -11.46 0.61 -9.37
N HIS A 118 -10.20 0.53 -9.79
CA HIS A 118 -9.76 -0.28 -10.92
C HIS A 118 -9.44 -1.74 -10.56
N ARG A 119 -9.58 -2.14 -9.28
CA ARG A 119 -9.20 -3.47 -8.74
C ARG A 119 -9.77 -4.68 -9.47
N ASN A 120 -10.90 -4.50 -10.18
CA ASN A 120 -11.60 -5.56 -10.90
C ASN A 120 -11.69 -5.31 -12.42
N ASP A 121 -10.98 -4.31 -12.95
CA ASP A 121 -11.00 -4.03 -14.38
C ASP A 121 -10.46 -5.21 -15.18
N ALA A 122 -11.02 -5.46 -16.37
CA ALA A 122 -10.52 -6.52 -17.22
C ALA A 122 -9.09 -6.20 -17.71
N ILE A 123 -8.16 -7.14 -17.53
CA ILE A 123 -6.83 -7.07 -18.15
C ILE A 123 -6.91 -7.67 -19.54
N LEU A 124 -6.84 -6.83 -20.58
CA LEU A 124 -7.06 -7.23 -21.97
C LEU A 124 -5.98 -8.16 -22.59
N GLY A 125 -5.03 -8.66 -21.81
CA GLY A 125 -3.99 -9.63 -22.23
C GLY A 125 -4.06 -11.01 -21.55
N ASN A 126 -4.92 -11.17 -20.54
CA ASN A 126 -4.97 -12.37 -19.69
C ASN A 126 -5.48 -13.65 -20.42
N PHE A 127 -5.85 -13.53 -21.70
CA PHE A 127 -6.37 -14.62 -22.53
C PHE A 127 -5.29 -15.41 -23.29
N THR A 128 -4.03 -14.99 -23.22
CA THR A 128 -2.95 -15.56 -24.05
C THR A 128 -2.04 -16.55 -23.32
N GLY A 129 -2.13 -16.66 -21.99
CA GLY A 129 -1.24 -17.50 -21.18
C GLY A 129 0.22 -17.04 -21.13
N GLN A 130 0.54 -15.88 -21.72
CA GLN A 130 1.87 -15.27 -21.69
C GLN A 130 2.03 -14.38 -20.44
N PRO A 131 3.26 -14.17 -19.96
CA PRO A 131 3.53 -13.19 -18.90
C PRO A 131 3.03 -11.80 -19.30
N LEU A 132 2.37 -11.11 -18.37
CA LEU A 132 1.98 -9.72 -18.58
C LEU A 132 3.22 -8.84 -18.66
N VAL A 133 3.22 -7.88 -19.58
CA VAL A 133 4.32 -6.93 -19.77
C VAL A 133 3.77 -5.51 -19.95
N GLY A 134 4.60 -4.52 -19.64
CA GLY A 134 4.25 -3.10 -19.78
C GLY A 134 2.98 -2.75 -19.02
N GLU A 135 2.05 -2.06 -19.69
CA GLU A 135 0.82 -1.53 -19.08
C GLU A 135 -0.06 -2.59 -18.40
N GLN A 136 -0.11 -3.81 -18.96
CA GLN A 136 -0.91 -4.90 -18.37
C GLN A 136 -0.31 -5.40 -17.06
N LEU A 137 1.02 -5.36 -16.93
CA LEU A 137 1.69 -5.71 -15.68
C LEU A 137 1.39 -4.65 -14.62
N PHE A 138 1.50 -3.36 -14.95
CA PHE A 138 1.17 -2.27 -14.02
C PHE A 138 -0.32 -2.31 -13.62
N GLN A 139 -1.20 -2.65 -14.56
CA GLN A 139 -2.61 -2.88 -14.26
C GLN A 139 -2.78 -3.99 -13.22
N GLN A 140 -2.15 -5.16 -13.42
CA GLN A 140 -2.25 -6.28 -12.48
C GLN A 140 -1.74 -5.90 -11.08
N GLN A 141 -0.63 -5.17 -11.01
CA GLN A 141 -0.02 -4.77 -9.74
C GLN A 141 -0.89 -3.78 -8.98
N LEU A 142 -1.40 -2.76 -9.68
CA LEU A 142 -2.33 -1.80 -9.11
C LEU A 142 -3.62 -2.49 -8.65
N GLN A 143 -4.11 -3.48 -9.41
CA GLN A 143 -5.29 -4.24 -9.07
C GLN A 143 -5.12 -5.12 -7.84
N SER A 144 -4.00 -5.83 -7.73
CA SER A 144 -3.69 -6.65 -6.55
C SER A 144 -3.62 -5.76 -5.31
N PHE A 145 -2.85 -4.67 -5.38
CA PHE A 145 -2.77 -3.68 -4.31
C PHE A 145 -4.15 -3.13 -3.92
N GLY A 146 -4.94 -2.69 -4.91
CA GLY A 146 -6.28 -2.18 -4.70
C GLY A 146 -7.24 -3.20 -4.08
N LEU A 147 -7.12 -4.48 -4.42
CA LEU A 147 -7.91 -5.56 -3.84
C LEU A 147 -7.49 -5.85 -2.39
N SER A 148 -6.19 -5.95 -2.12
CA SER A 148 -5.65 -6.18 -0.77
C SER A 148 -5.98 -5.02 0.18
N LEU A 149 -5.89 -3.78 -0.30
CA LEU A 149 -6.30 -2.59 0.44
C LEU A 149 -7.82 -2.62 0.72
N TYR A 150 -8.63 -2.86 -0.32
CA TYR A 150 -10.09 -2.95 -0.18
C TYR A 150 -10.50 -4.00 0.86
N ASN A 151 -9.89 -5.19 0.83
CA ASN A 151 -10.19 -6.26 1.79
C ASN A 151 -9.78 -5.87 3.22
N SER A 152 -8.65 -5.20 3.38
CA SER A 152 -8.19 -4.69 4.68
C SER A 152 -9.14 -3.63 5.24
N LEU A 153 -9.60 -2.69 4.41
CA LEU A 153 -10.53 -1.64 4.81
C LEU A 153 -11.94 -2.19 5.11
N GLN A 154 -12.40 -3.19 4.36
CA GLN A 154 -13.66 -3.87 4.66
C GLN A 154 -13.60 -4.61 6.00
N ALA A 155 -12.49 -5.28 6.29
CA ALA A 155 -12.28 -5.89 7.60
C ALA A 155 -12.22 -4.82 8.70
N ALA A 156 -11.52 -3.70 8.49
CA ALA A 156 -11.47 -2.61 9.45
C ALA A 156 -12.87 -2.10 9.80
N GLU A 157 -13.72 -1.85 8.80
CA GLU A 157 -15.10 -1.40 8.99
C GLU A 157 -15.96 -2.45 9.70
N GLN A 158 -15.85 -3.72 9.30
CA GLN A 158 -16.61 -4.82 9.91
C GLN A 158 -16.27 -5.00 11.39
N TYR A 159 -15.00 -4.83 11.76
CA TYR A 159 -14.51 -5.17 13.10
C TYR A 159 -14.26 -3.95 14.00
N LYS A 160 -14.51 -2.71 13.55
CA LYS A 160 -14.19 -1.48 14.32
C LYS A 160 -14.75 -1.40 15.75
N ASN A 161 -15.86 -2.10 16.03
CA ASN A 161 -16.51 -2.13 17.34
C ASN A 161 -16.24 -3.42 18.12
N THR A 162 -15.42 -4.32 17.59
CA THR A 162 -15.13 -5.61 18.21
C THR A 162 -14.08 -5.43 19.31
N PRO A 163 -14.40 -5.76 20.57
CA PRO A 163 -13.41 -5.70 21.64
C PRO A 163 -12.40 -6.85 21.50
N TYR A 164 -11.16 -6.64 21.96
CA TYR A 164 -10.11 -7.67 22.06
C TYR A 164 -9.68 -8.32 20.73
N LEU A 165 -9.52 -7.53 19.67
CA LEU A 165 -9.18 -7.99 18.32
C LEU A 165 -7.77 -8.61 18.13
N GLY A 166 -6.96 -8.75 19.18
CA GLY A 166 -5.55 -9.12 19.04
C GLY A 166 -4.73 -8.01 18.36
N LYS A 167 -3.44 -8.28 18.12
CA LYS A 167 -2.50 -7.28 17.58
C LYS A 167 -2.86 -6.90 16.15
N TRP A 168 -3.04 -7.89 15.29
CA TRP A 168 -3.28 -7.67 13.86
C TRP A 168 -4.68 -7.14 13.60
N GLY A 169 -5.69 -7.61 14.33
CA GLY A 169 -7.03 -7.05 14.23
C GLY A 169 -7.09 -5.59 14.68
N GLN A 170 -6.36 -5.22 15.74
CA GLN A 170 -6.21 -3.81 16.14
C GLN A 170 -5.49 -2.98 15.07
N ALA A 171 -4.43 -3.50 14.47
CA ALA A 171 -3.69 -2.81 13.42
C ALA A 171 -4.55 -2.59 12.16
N VAL A 172 -5.36 -3.58 11.76
CA VAL A 172 -6.31 -3.45 10.64
C VAL A 172 -7.36 -2.37 10.92
N VAL A 173 -7.95 -2.35 12.12
CA VAL A 173 -8.92 -1.31 12.50
C VAL A 173 -8.27 0.08 12.55
N LYS A 174 -7.04 0.17 13.08
CA LYS A 174 -6.27 1.42 13.09
C LYS A 174 -6.01 1.94 11.68
N LEU A 175 -5.56 1.09 10.76
CA LEU A 175 -5.38 1.44 9.34
C LEU A 175 -6.68 2.02 8.75
N GLY A 176 -7.82 1.38 8.99
CA GLY A 176 -9.11 1.88 8.51
C GLY A 176 -9.45 3.28 9.06
N LYS A 177 -9.14 3.52 10.33
CA LYS A 177 -9.31 4.84 10.95
C LYS A 177 -8.38 5.88 10.31
N ASP A 178 -7.10 5.57 10.16
CA ASP A 178 -6.11 6.53 9.67
C ASP A 178 -6.34 6.88 8.19
N ILE A 179 -6.83 5.92 7.39
CA ILE A 179 -7.31 6.18 6.03
C ILE A 179 -8.58 7.05 6.02
N ALA A 180 -9.50 6.88 6.98
CA ALA A 180 -10.67 7.75 7.08
C ALA A 180 -10.29 9.18 7.48
N ASP A 181 -9.27 9.35 8.32
CA ASP A 181 -8.77 10.67 8.72
C ASP A 181 -8.22 11.48 7.52
N ILE A 182 -7.74 10.82 6.46
CA ILE A 182 -7.39 11.47 5.17
C ILE A 182 -8.59 12.26 4.62
N GLN A 183 -9.79 11.69 4.64
CA GLN A 183 -10.99 12.34 4.11
C GLN A 183 -11.36 13.58 4.93
N VAL A 184 -11.16 13.53 6.24
CA VAL A 184 -11.40 14.67 7.14
C VAL A 184 -10.39 15.78 6.86
N ILE A 185 -9.09 15.46 6.80
CA ILE A 185 -8.02 16.43 6.53
C ILE A 185 -8.22 17.13 5.20
N THR A 186 -8.49 16.36 4.14
CA THR A 186 -8.67 16.89 2.79
C THR A 186 -9.97 17.68 2.66
N GLY A 187 -11.08 17.19 3.23
CA GLY A 187 -12.37 17.87 3.19
C GLY A 187 -12.45 19.16 4.01
N THR A 188 -11.63 19.29 5.05
CA THR A 188 -11.56 20.49 5.90
C THR A 188 -10.37 21.40 5.59
N ASN A 189 -9.48 20.97 4.68
CA ASN A 189 -8.20 21.64 4.41
C ASN A 189 -7.40 21.89 5.71
N ASP A 190 -7.34 20.87 6.58
CA ASP A 190 -6.70 20.98 7.88
C ASP A 190 -5.17 21.04 7.76
N THR A 191 -4.60 22.22 7.97
CA THR A 191 -3.15 22.46 7.97
C THR A 191 -2.54 22.45 9.38
N SER A 192 -3.28 21.99 10.40
CA SER A 192 -2.85 21.96 11.80
C SER A 192 -1.88 20.81 12.08
N PRO A 193 -1.29 20.73 13.30
CA PRO A 193 -0.48 19.59 13.70
C PRO A 193 -1.19 18.23 13.61
N ALA A 194 -2.54 18.21 13.59
CA ALA A 194 -3.31 16.98 13.40
C ALA A 194 -3.05 16.34 12.02
N CYS A 195 -2.82 17.13 10.98
CA CYS A 195 -2.48 16.63 9.66
C CYS A 195 -1.15 15.85 9.70
N ALA A 196 -0.09 16.46 10.25
CA ALA A 196 1.22 15.81 10.35
C ALA A 196 1.17 14.55 11.24
N ALA A 197 0.36 14.56 12.29
CA ALA A 197 0.12 13.39 13.12
C ALA A 197 -0.54 12.24 12.33
N ALA A 198 -1.54 12.55 11.50
CA ALA A 198 -2.17 11.55 10.63
C ALA A 198 -1.19 11.03 9.56
N THR A 199 -0.35 11.89 8.97
CA THR A 199 0.70 11.44 8.04
C THR A 199 1.65 10.44 8.70
N ARG A 200 2.09 10.72 9.93
CA ARG A 200 2.92 9.79 10.70
C ARG A 200 2.17 8.50 11.02
N ALA A 201 0.89 8.58 11.40
CA ALA A 201 0.09 7.42 11.75
C ALA A 201 -0.05 6.44 10.56
N ILE A 202 -0.25 6.96 9.34
CA ILE A 202 -0.23 6.16 8.09
C ILE A 202 1.15 5.54 7.85
N GLY A 203 2.23 6.28 8.08
CA GLY A 203 3.59 5.74 7.95
C GLY A 203 3.87 4.60 8.95
N ASP A 204 3.37 4.72 10.18
CA ASP A 204 3.45 3.66 11.19
C ASP A 204 2.64 2.43 10.77
N ASP A 205 1.46 2.63 10.14
CA ASP A 205 0.66 1.53 9.59
C ASP A 205 1.38 0.80 8.46
N LEU A 206 2.01 1.53 7.53
CA LEU A 206 2.84 0.92 6.47
C LEU A 206 3.97 0.08 7.07
N THR A 207 4.59 0.56 8.14
CA THR A 207 5.62 -0.20 8.87
C THR A 207 5.04 -1.48 9.49
N ALA A 208 3.87 -1.40 10.11
CA ALA A 208 3.18 -2.56 10.68
C ALA A 208 2.77 -3.59 9.60
N ILE A 209 2.26 -3.11 8.46
CA ILE A 209 1.94 -3.93 7.29
C ILE A 209 3.19 -4.71 6.85
N LEU A 210 4.32 -4.03 6.64
CA LEU A 210 5.56 -4.69 6.21
C LEU A 210 6.10 -5.68 7.26
N ALA A 211 6.01 -5.34 8.55
CA ALA A 211 6.44 -6.22 9.64
C ALA A 211 5.66 -7.55 9.69
N SER A 212 4.42 -7.58 9.19
CA SER A 212 3.60 -8.79 9.14
C SER A 212 4.21 -9.95 8.33
N LEU A 213 5.13 -9.65 7.41
CA LEU A 213 5.83 -10.64 6.59
C LEU A 213 6.90 -11.43 7.36
N THR A 214 7.41 -10.86 8.46
CA THR A 214 8.57 -11.40 9.18
C THR A 214 8.27 -11.86 10.60
N GLU A 215 7.13 -11.44 11.15
CA GLU A 215 6.68 -11.95 12.44
C GLU A 215 5.98 -13.29 12.25
N ASP A 216 6.24 -14.26 13.14
CA ASP A 216 5.61 -15.59 13.17
C ASP A 216 4.27 -15.59 13.93
#